data_AF-A0A1I4TBZ2-F1
#
_entry.id   AF-A0A1I4TBZ2-F1
#
_cell.length_a   1.000
_cell.length_b   1.000
_cell.length_c   1.000
_cell.angle_alpha   90.00
_cell.angle_beta   90.00
_cell.angle_gamma   90.00
#
_symmetry.space_group_name_H-M   'P 1'
#
loop_
_entity.id
_entity.type
_entity.pdbx_description
1 polymer ?
#
loop_
_entity_poly.entity_id
_entity_poly.type
_entity_poly.pdbx_seq_one_letter_code
_entity_poly.pdbx_strand_id
1 'polypeptide(L)' 'MEYEPKQAVYLPTCDFLELELHLMDTRPGVKPEAFVTELVQRWLAVEMERLALRKNGTALRGFQWKKVFLPDGTSL' A
#
# COMPACT_ATOMS: atom_id res chain seq x y z
N MET A 1 25.61 -3.80 -11.36
CA MET A 1 24.20 -3.84 -11.80
C MET A 1 23.72 -5.24 -11.53
N GLU A 2 23.10 -5.45 -10.37
CA GLU A 2 22.55 -6.74 -9.96
C GLU A 2 21.32 -7.01 -10.82
N TYR A 3 21.27 -8.17 -11.47
CA TYR A 3 20.16 -8.50 -12.36
C TYR A 3 18.95 -8.87 -11.52
N GLU A 4 17.89 -8.06 -11.61
CA GLU A 4 16.59 -8.40 -11.07
C GLU A 4 15.71 -9.02 -12.16
N PRO A 5 15.24 -10.27 -12.00
CA PRO A 5 14.31 -10.87 -12.96
C PRO A 5 12.97 -10.12 -12.92
N LYS A 6 12.52 -9.65 -14.08
CA LYS A 6 11.24 -8.94 -14.25
C LYS A 6 10.25 -9.79 -15.03
N GLN A 7 8.97 -9.72 -14.66
CA GLN A 7 7.85 -10.31 -15.39
C GLN A 7 7.12 -9.23 -16.20
N ALA A 8 6.65 -9.56 -17.40
CA ALA A 8 5.84 -8.64 -18.20
C ALA A 8 4.45 -8.43 -17.56
N VAL A 9 4.03 -7.16 -17.49
CA VAL A 9 2.69 -6.74 -17.09
C VAL A 9 2.15 -5.84 -18.19
N TYR A 10 0.96 -6.15 -18.69
CA TYR A 10 0.36 -5.41 -19.80
C TYR A 10 -0.67 -4.39 -19.29
N LEU A 11 -0.59 -3.18 -19.83
CA LEU A 11 -1.59 -2.13 -19.67
C LEU A 11 -2.33 -1.94 -20.99
N PRO A 12 -3.61 -1.54 -20.97
CA PRO A 12 -4.30 -1.08 -22.17
C PRO A 12 -3.51 0.04 -22.86
N THR A 13 -3.47 0.03 -24.20
CA THR A 13 -2.65 0.97 -24.97
C THR A 13 -3.04 2.43 -24.72
N CYS A 14 -4.34 2.72 -24.57
CA CYS A 14 -4.82 4.07 -24.29
C CYS A 14 -4.32 4.57 -22.93
N ASP A 15 -4.46 3.75 -21.88
CA ASP A 15 -4.03 4.10 -20.51
C ASP A 15 -2.51 4.30 -20.44
N PHE A 16 -1.75 3.50 -21.19
CA PHE A 16 -0.30 3.65 -21.27
C PHE A 16 0.10 4.98 -21.94
N LEU A 17 -0.56 5.35 -23.04
CA LEU A 17 -0.30 6.62 -23.73
C LEU A 17 -0.65 7.82 -22.85
N GLU A 18 -1.78 7.76 -22.15
CA GLU A 18 -2.18 8.81 -21.21
C GLU A 18 -1.16 8.97 -20.07
N LEU A 19 -0.69 7.84 -19.52
CA LEU A 19 0.37 7.83 -18.51
C LEU A 19 1.67 8.45 -19.05
N GLU A 20 2.09 8.09 -20.27
CA GLU A 20 3.31 8.62 -20.88
C GLU A 20 3.23 10.14 -21.04
N LEU A 21 2.13 10.65 -21.60
CA LEU A 21 1.89 12.10 -21.75
C LEU A 21 1.91 12.82 -20.39
N HIS A 22 1.22 12.26 -19.39
CA HIS A 22 1.19 12.84 -18.06
C HIS A 22 2.58 12.89 -17.40
N LEU A 23 3.39 11.85 -17.59
CA LEU A 23 4.76 11.81 -17.06
C LEU A 23 5.68 12.79 -17.78
N MET A 24 5.48 13.03 -19.08
CA MET A 24 6.23 14.06 -19.80
C MET A 24 6.01 15.45 -19.19
N ASP A 25 4.77 15.77 -18.81
CA ASP A 25 4.41 17.06 -18.24
C ASP A 25 4.83 17.22 -16.77
N THR A 26 4.70 16.16 -15.97
CA THR A 26 4.88 16.24 -14.51
C THR A 26 6.27 15.84 -14.03
N ARG A 27 6.93 14.91 -14.73
CA ARG A 27 8.19 14.27 -14.32
C ARG A 27 9.05 13.94 -15.53
N PRO A 28 9.62 14.95 -16.20
CA PRO A 28 10.41 14.75 -17.41
C PRO A 28 11.59 13.80 -17.17
N GLY A 29 11.76 12.83 -18.05
CA GLY A 29 12.84 11.84 -18.01
C GLY A 29 12.54 10.57 -17.21
N VAL A 30 11.40 10.49 -16.51
CA VAL A 30 10.97 9.25 -15.85
C VAL A 30 10.36 8.30 -16.87
N LYS A 31 10.88 7.07 -16.92
CA LYS A 31 10.31 6.01 -17.77
C LYS A 31 8.98 5.50 -17.17
N PRO A 32 7.93 5.27 -17.97
CA PRO A 32 6.66 4.72 -17.48
C PRO A 32 6.84 3.42 -16.67
N GLU A 33 7.73 2.52 -17.11
CA GLU A 33 8.04 1.28 -16.40
C GLU A 33 8.58 1.53 -14.98
N ALA A 34 9.48 2.50 -14.82
CA ALA A 34 10.04 2.85 -13.52
C ALA A 34 8.97 3.45 -12.61
N PHE A 35 8.11 4.32 -13.17
CA PHE A 35 7.00 4.90 -12.45
C PHE A 35 6.00 3.85 -11.96
N VAL A 36 5.58 2.92 -12.82
CA VAL A 36 4.67 1.82 -12.46
C VAL A 36 5.31 0.92 -11.41
N THR A 37 6.60 0.62 -11.54
CA THR A 37 7.34 -0.19 -10.56
C THR A 37 7.31 0.48 -9.17
N GLU A 38 7.65 1.78 -9.10
CA GLU A 38 7.59 2.52 -7.83
C GLU A 38 6.16 2.59 -7.26
N LEU A 39 5.15 2.78 -8.12
CA LEU A 39 3.76 2.86 -7.69
C LEU A 39 3.31 1.54 -7.05
N VAL A 40 3.63 0.41 -7.69
CA VAL A 40 3.33 -0.93 -7.17
C VAL A 40 4.06 -1.18 -5.86
N GLN A 41 5.34 -0.83 -5.76
CA GLN A 41 6.12 -0.98 -4.52
C GLN A 41 5.52 -0.18 -3.36
N ARG A 42 5.16 1.09 -3.60
CA ARG A 42 4.53 1.95 -2.57
C ARG A 42 3.18 1.39 -2.14
N TRP A 43 2.36 0.96 -3.09
CA TRP A 43 1.06 0.38 -2.79
C TRP A 43 1.19 -0.91 -1.98
N LEU A 44 2.09 -1.82 -2.39
CA LEU A 44 2.35 -3.08 -1.68
C LEU A 44 2.86 -2.84 -0.26
N ALA A 45 3.76 -1.88 -0.04
CA ALA A 45 4.27 -1.58 1.29
C ALA A 45 3.14 -1.19 2.25
N VAL A 46 2.22 -0.32 1.81
CA VAL A 46 1.05 0.09 2.60
C VAL A 46 0.10 -1.08 2.86
N GLU A 47 -0.16 -1.93 1.86
CA GLU A 47 -1.08 -3.05 2.03
C GLU A 47 -0.49 -4.14 2.93
N MET A 48 0.83 -4.38 2.85
CA MET A 48 1.54 -5.27 3.75
C MET A 48 1.53 -4.76 5.19
N GLU A 49 1.69 -3.46 5.41
CA GLU A 49 1.57 -2.86 6.74
C GLU A 49 0.16 -3.07 7.31
N ARG A 50 -0.89 -2.80 6.52
CA ARG A 50 -2.28 -3.05 6.93
C ARG A 50 -2.53 -4.52 7.25
N LEU A 51 -1.99 -5.42 6.44
CA LEU A 51 -2.10 -6.87 6.67
C LEU A 51 -1.37 -7.29 7.94
N ALA A 52 -0.17 -6.75 8.18
CA ALA A 52 0.60 -7.00 9.39
C ALA A 52 -0.14 -6.50 10.63
N LEU A 53 -0.75 -5.31 10.58
CA LEU A 53 -1.60 -4.79 11.65
C LEU A 53 -2.84 -5.65 11.89
N ARG A 54 -3.45 -6.25 10.85
CA ARG A 54 -4.58 -7.17 11.01
C ARG A 54 -4.17 -8.52 11.60
N LYS A 55 -2.99 -9.04 11.25
CA LYS A 55 -2.47 -10.33 11.72
C LYS A 55 -1.88 -10.26 13.14
N ASN A 56 -1.14 -9.17 13.43
CA ASN A 56 -0.39 -8.99 14.67
C ASN A 56 -1.09 -8.02 15.63
N GLY A 57 -2.12 -7.30 15.18
CA GLY A 57 -2.95 -6.49 16.04
C GLY A 57 -3.65 -7.39 17.04
N THR A 58 -3.44 -7.12 18.33
CA THR A 58 -4.27 -7.66 19.40
C THR A 58 -5.72 -7.48 19.02
N ALA A 59 -6.52 -8.54 19.16
CA ALA A 59 -7.95 -8.49 18.91
C ALA A 59 -8.61 -7.44 19.82
N LEU A 60 -8.63 -6.18 19.36
CA LEU A 60 -9.41 -5.08 19.93
C LEU A 60 -10.92 -5.34 19.85
N ARG A 61 -11.33 -6.52 19.35
CA ARG A 61 -12.72 -6.98 19.39
C ARG A 61 -13.20 -7.39 20.78
N GLY A 62 -12.32 -7.60 21.77
CA GLY A 62 -12.72 -8.01 23.13
C GLY A 62 -12.49 -7.01 24.25
N PHE A 63 -11.55 -6.07 24.10
CA PHE A 63 -11.07 -5.24 25.22
C PHE A 63 -11.77 -3.88 25.36
N GLN A 64 -12.43 -3.37 24.32
CA GLN A 64 -13.10 -2.07 24.39
C GLN A 64 -14.48 -2.12 25.05
N TRP A 65 -15.11 -3.30 25.21
CA TRP A 65 -16.41 -3.40 25.91
C TRP A 65 -16.25 -3.51 27.43
N LYS A 66 -15.12 -4.02 27.94
CA LYS A 66 -14.94 -4.17 29.39
C LYS A 66 -14.80 -2.84 30.13
N LYS A 67 -14.36 -1.76 29.48
CA LYS A 67 -14.21 -0.44 30.13
C LYS A 67 -15.42 0.49 29.98
N VAL A 68 -16.44 0.11 29.22
CA VAL A 68 -17.65 0.94 29.03
C VAL A 68 -18.70 0.65 30.12
N PHE A 69 -18.61 -0.49 30.81
CA PHE A 69 -19.59 -0.92 31.82
C PHE A 69 -19.05 -1.02 33.26
N LEU A 70 -17.78 -0.66 33.51
CA LEU A 70 -17.24 -0.63 34.87
C LEU A 70 -17.41 0.79 35.43
N PRO A 71 -18.19 0.99 36.51
CA PRO A 71 -18.18 2.25 37.24
C PRO A 71 -16.77 2.56 37.73
N ASP A 72 -16.45 3.85 37.82
CA ASP A 72 -15.16 4.31 38.34
C ASP A 72 -14.87 3.66 39.70
N GLY A 73 -13.74 2.95 39.79
CA GLY A 73 -13.24 2.37 41.04
C GLY A 73 -13.07 0.86 41.10
N THR A 74 -13.16 0.12 39.99
CA THR A 74 -12.85 -1.33 40.00
C THR A 74 -11.64 -1.67 39.12
N SER A 75 -10.59 -2.18 39.75
CA SER A 75 -9.47 -2.88 39.10
C SER A 75 -9.66 -4.39 39.26
N LEU A 76 -9.35 -5.14 38.20
CA LEU A 76 -9.27 -6.61 38.25
C LEU A 76 -8.17 -7.07 39.22
#